data_AF-A0A921E955-F1
#
_entry.id   AF-A0A921E955-F1
#
_cell.length_a   1.000
_cell.length_b   1.000
_cell.length_c   1.000
_cell.angle_alpha   90.00
_cell.angle_beta   90.00
_cell.angle_gamma   90.00
#
_symmetry.space_group_name_H-M   'P 1'
#
loop_
_entity.id
_entity.type
_entity.pdbx_description
1 polymer ?
#
loop_
_entity_poly.entity_id
_entity_poly.type
_entity_poly.pdbx_seq_one_letter_code
_entity_poly.pdbx_strand_id
1 'polypeptide(L)'
;MKSSKSLLVSLLVTGVTMPLSAATWRLNPNPEAKADFTSIADAMADDRVNEGDELLLDPGQYDDDVTLTKNNITQVRAASCRKTAHGSQPVRHR
;
A
#
# COMPACT_ATOMS: atom_id res chain seq x y z
N MET A 1 3.40 -34.87 56.96
CA MET A 1 2.84 -33.79 56.11
C MET A 1 3.81 -33.57 54.96
N LYS A 2 3.44 -33.94 53.72
CA LYS A 2 4.34 -33.89 52.55
C LYS A 2 4.05 -32.60 51.80
N SER A 3 4.94 -31.61 51.94
CA SER A 3 4.81 -30.29 51.32
C SER A 3 5.31 -30.38 49.87
N SER A 4 4.38 -30.34 48.92
CA SER A 4 4.69 -30.31 47.49
C SER A 4 4.94 -28.86 47.07
N LYS A 5 6.18 -28.56 46.69
CA LYS A 5 6.59 -27.25 46.17
C LYS A 5 6.15 -27.16 44.70
N SER A 6 5.19 -26.29 44.43
CA SER A 6 4.66 -26.03 43.08
C SER A 6 5.70 -25.24 42.28
N LEU A 7 6.12 -25.79 41.13
CA LEU A 7 7.06 -25.17 40.19
C LEU A 7 6.23 -24.39 39.16
N LEU A 8 6.25 -23.07 39.25
CA LEU A 8 5.69 -22.18 38.22
C LEU A 8 6.62 -22.22 37.00
N VAL A 9 6.10 -22.77 35.90
CA VAL A 9 6.76 -22.73 34.59
C VAL A 9 6.39 -21.41 33.93
N SER A 10 7.37 -20.50 33.83
CA SER A 10 7.24 -19.27 33.05
C SER A 10 7.32 -19.58 31.56
N LEU A 11 6.18 -19.50 30.88
CA LEU A 11 6.08 -19.62 29.43
C LEU A 11 6.56 -18.31 28.78
N LEU A 12 7.78 -18.30 28.27
CA LEU A 12 8.27 -17.25 27.37
C LEU A 12 7.56 -17.41 26.02
N VAL A 13 6.58 -16.55 25.74
CA VAL A 13 6.03 -16.39 24.39
C VAL A 13 7.08 -15.64 23.58
N THR A 14 7.95 -16.38 22.90
CA THR A 14 8.76 -15.84 21.82
C THR A 14 7.82 -15.50 20.68
N GLY A 15 7.44 -14.22 20.59
CA GLY A 15 6.64 -13.69 19.49
C GLY A 15 7.36 -13.97 18.17
N VAL A 16 6.82 -14.90 17.40
CA VAL A 16 7.24 -15.13 16.03
C VAL A 16 6.77 -13.92 15.25
N THR A 17 7.67 -13.00 14.90
CA THR A 17 7.38 -11.95 13.92
C THR A 17 7.27 -12.65 12.57
N MET A 18 6.06 -13.14 12.24
CA MET A 18 5.76 -13.50 10.86
C MET A 18 6.00 -12.26 10.00
N PRO A 19 6.56 -12.39 8.78
CA PRO A 19 6.49 -11.29 7.83
C PRO A 19 5.01 -10.98 7.67
N LEU A 20 4.58 -9.83 8.20
CA LEU A 20 3.24 -9.33 8.01
C LEU A 20 3.13 -9.15 6.50
N SER A 21 2.41 -10.05 5.83
CA SER A 21 2.14 -9.91 4.41
C SER A 21 1.41 -8.59 4.27
N ALA A 22 2.08 -7.57 3.75
CA ALA A 22 1.49 -6.26 3.50
C ALA A 22 0.23 -6.45 2.66
N ALA A 23 -0.90 -5.92 3.10
CA ALA A 23 -2.10 -5.92 2.28
C ALA A 23 -1.92 -4.90 1.15
N THR A 24 -2.46 -5.20 -0.02
CA THR A 24 -2.42 -4.29 -1.16
C THR A 24 -3.81 -3.70 -1.37
N TRP A 25 -3.88 -2.37 -1.39
CA TRP A 25 -5.11 -1.59 -1.60
C TRP A 25 -5.05 -0.88 -2.93
N ARG A 26 -6.05 -1.08 -3.80
CA ARG A 26 -6.10 -0.43 -5.11
C ARG A 26 -6.81 0.91 -5.01
N LEU A 27 -6.15 1.95 -5.48
CA LEU A 27 -6.67 3.31 -5.53
C LEU A 27 -6.95 3.69 -6.98
N ASN A 28 -8.12 4.28 -7.23
CA ASN A 28 -8.46 4.86 -8.52
C ASN A 28 -9.39 6.07 -8.34
N PRO A 29 -9.01 7.27 -8.82
CA PRO A 29 -9.81 8.48 -8.62
C PRO A 29 -11.14 8.45 -9.39
N ASN A 30 -11.31 7.52 -10.34
CA ASN A 30 -12.59 7.29 -10.97
C ASN A 30 -13.49 6.39 -10.09
N PRO A 31 -14.62 6.90 -9.54
CA PRO A 31 -15.51 6.09 -8.71
C PRO A 31 -16.14 4.90 -9.46
N GLU A 32 -16.20 4.95 -10.79
CA GLU A 32 -16.74 3.86 -11.61
C GLU A 32 -15.76 2.67 -11.74
N ALA A 33 -14.49 2.85 -11.37
CA ALA A 33 -13.43 1.83 -11.52
C ALA A 33 -13.51 0.68 -10.50
N LYS A 34 -14.43 0.76 -9.53
CA LYS A 34 -14.63 -0.23 -8.46
C LYS A 34 -13.31 -0.59 -7.74
N ALA A 35 -12.49 0.42 -7.47
CA ALA A 35 -11.29 0.30 -6.65
C ALA A 35 -11.65 0.31 -5.16
N ASP A 36 -10.69 -0.01 -4.29
CA ASP A 36 -10.91 -0.01 -2.84
C ASP A 36 -11.14 1.40 -2.31
N PHE A 37 -10.41 2.38 -2.88
CA PHE A 37 -10.48 3.78 -2.51
C PHE A 37 -10.39 4.71 -3.72
N THR A 38 -10.99 5.89 -3.60
CA THR A 38 -10.91 6.96 -4.61
C THR A 38 -9.74 7.91 -4.38
N SER A 39 -9.27 8.04 -3.14
CA SER A 39 -8.20 8.95 -2.78
C SER A 39 -7.24 8.33 -1.77
N ILE A 40 -6.03 8.91 -1.68
CA ILE A 40 -5.02 8.52 -0.67
C ILE A 40 -5.52 8.89 0.73
N ALA A 41 -6.22 10.02 0.87
CA ALA A 41 -6.78 10.46 2.14
C ALA A 41 -7.83 9.48 2.67
N ASP A 42 -8.73 8.97 1.81
CA ASP A 42 -9.71 7.95 2.19
C ASP A 42 -9.03 6.67 2.68
N ALA A 43 -7.98 6.21 1.98
CA ALA A 43 -7.20 5.05 2.39
C ALA A 43 -6.51 5.26 3.76
N MET A 44 -5.99 6.46 4.02
CA MET A 44 -5.36 6.78 5.31
C MET A 44 -6.38 6.91 6.46
N ALA A 45 -7.62 7.29 6.17
CA ALA A 45 -8.71 7.36 7.15
C ALA A 45 -9.37 6.00 7.44
N ASP A 46 -9.22 5.00 6.59
CA ASP A 46 -9.88 3.68 6.73
C ASP A 46 -9.11 2.74 7.67
N ASP A 47 -9.78 2.20 8.69
CA ASP A 47 -9.17 1.31 9.70
C ASP A 47 -8.64 -0.01 9.15
N ARG A 48 -9.06 -0.43 7.95
CA ARG A 48 -8.58 -1.66 7.31
C ARG A 48 -7.17 -1.52 6.78
N VAL A 49 -6.74 -0.31 6.44
CA VAL A 49 -5.39 -0.01 5.97
C VAL A 49 -4.46 0.08 7.17
N ASN A 50 -3.41 -0.72 7.21
CA ASN A 50 -2.47 -0.80 8.33
C ASN A 50 -1.10 -0.27 7.96
N GLU A 51 -0.28 0.00 8.97
CA GLU A 51 1.12 0.34 8.77
C GLU A 51 1.86 -0.82 8.08
N GLY A 52 2.69 -0.49 7.08
CA GLY A 52 3.39 -1.48 6.26
C GLY A 52 2.62 -1.96 5.02
N ASP A 53 1.35 -1.56 4.84
CA ASP A 53 0.57 -1.90 3.66
C ASP A 53 1.05 -1.19 2.39
N GLU A 54 0.62 -1.72 1.24
CA GLU A 54 0.90 -1.18 -0.08
C GLU A 54 -0.34 -0.52 -0.69
N LEU A 55 -0.16 0.67 -1.28
CA LEU A 55 -1.18 1.35 -2.07
C LEU A 55 -0.82 1.26 -3.55
N LEU A 56 -1.65 0.59 -4.35
CA LEU A 56 -1.51 0.52 -5.80
C LEU A 56 -2.33 1.64 -6.44
N LEU A 57 -1.66 2.68 -6.92
CA LEU A 57 -2.30 3.85 -7.53
C LEU A 57 -2.45 3.63 -9.03
N ASP A 58 -3.69 3.44 -9.49
CA ASP A 58 -4.04 3.42 -10.91
C ASP A 58 -3.72 4.79 -11.57
N PRO A 59 -3.52 4.85 -12.90
CA PRO A 59 -3.25 6.11 -13.57
C PRO A 59 -4.38 7.12 -13.36
N GLY A 60 -4.04 8.30 -12.84
CA GLY A 60 -5.01 9.33 -12.51
C GLY A 60 -4.37 10.54 -11.84
N GLN A 61 -5.20 11.54 -11.56
CA GLN A 61 -4.81 12.69 -10.73
C GLN A 61 -5.21 12.40 -9.30
N TYR A 62 -4.24 12.53 -8.39
CA TYR A 62 -4.43 12.42 -6.95
C TYR A 62 -3.95 13.72 -6.32
N ASP A 63 -4.53 14.14 -5.21
CA ASP A 63 -4.05 15.31 -4.49
C ASP A 63 -2.60 15.08 -4.01
N ASP A 64 -1.70 15.98 -4.40
CA ASP A 64 -0.28 15.90 -4.04
C ASP A 64 -0.02 16.30 -2.58
N ASP A 65 -0.97 16.96 -1.92
CA ASP A 65 -0.83 17.49 -0.54
C ASP A 65 -1.31 16.51 0.55
N VAL A 66 -1.49 15.22 0.21
CA VAL A 66 -1.97 14.24 1.19
C VAL A 66 -0.83 13.82 2.13
N THR A 67 -1.00 14.11 3.42
CA THR A 67 -0.11 13.60 4.47
C THR A 67 -0.39 12.13 4.73
N LEU A 68 0.64 11.28 4.63
CA LEU A 68 0.56 9.89 5.05
C LEU A 68 0.60 9.81 6.58
N THR A 69 -0.53 9.44 7.19
CA THR A 69 -0.66 9.35 8.66
C THR A 69 -0.26 8.00 9.23
N LYS A 70 -0.10 6.98 8.37
CA LYS A 70 0.30 5.62 8.73
C LYS A 70 1.74 5.37 8.32
N ASN A 71 2.51 4.77 9.22
CA ASN A 71 3.93 4.51 8.99
C ASN A 71 4.14 3.39 7.96
N ASN A 72 5.27 3.43 7.26
CA ASN A 72 5.74 2.38 6.34
C ASN A 72 4.78 2.03 5.19
N ILE A 73 3.89 2.94 4.81
CA ILE A 73 3.05 2.77 3.62
C ILE A 73 3.91 2.87 2.36
N THR A 74 3.83 1.85 1.50
CA THR A 74 4.50 1.86 0.19
C THR A 74 3.50 2.26 -0.89
N GLN A 75 3.81 3.29 -1.68
CA GLN A 75 2.99 3.67 -2.83
C GLN A 75 3.60 3.12 -4.12
N VAL A 76 2.83 2.33 -4.86
CA VAL A 76 3.17 1.82 -6.17
C VAL A 76 2.32 2.54 -7.20
N ARG A 77 2.91 3.48 -7.94
CA ARG A 77 2.22 4.20 -9.02
C ARG A 77 2.34 3.41 -10.32
N ALA A 78 1.21 3.12 -10.95
CA ALA A 78 1.23 2.58 -12.30
C ALA A 78 1.93 3.59 -13.22
N ALA A 79 3.01 3.16 -13.89
CA ALA A 79 3.75 4.02 -14.79
C ALA A 79 2.82 4.49 -15.91
N SER A 80 2.60 5.80 -16.02
CA SER A 80 1.96 6.38 -17.20
C SER A 80 2.94 6.21 -18.35
N CYS A 81 2.68 5.23 -19.23
CA CYS A 81 3.39 5.06 -20.48
C CYS A 81 3.13 6.31 -21.33
N ARG A 82 3.95 7.35 -21.17
CA ARG A 82 3.92 8.51 -22.05
C ARG A 82 4.37 8.03 -23.42
N LYS A 83 3.42 7.64 -24.28
CA LYS A 83 3.68 7.38 -25.69
C LYS A 83 4.05 8.73 -26.30
N THR A 84 5.35 9.06 -26.30
CA THR A 84 5.85 10.17 -27.12
C THR A 84 5.54 9.79 -28.55
N ALA A 85 4.47 10.34 -29.11
CA ALA A 85 4.24 10.36 -30.53
C ALA A 85 5.31 11.28 -31.16
N HIS A 86 6.55 10.78 -31.27
CA HIS A 86 7.53 11.38 -32.16
C HIS A 86 7.11 11.02 -33.58
N GLY A 87 6.15 11.79 -34.09
CA GLY A 87 5.92 11.96 -35.51
C GLY A 87 7.11 12.68 -36.12
N SER A 88 8.23 11.98 -36.27
CA SER A 88 9.32 12.40 -37.14
C SER A 88 9.21 11.57 -38.42
N GLN A 89 8.28 11.94 -39.31
CA GLN A 89 8.37 11.50 -40.70
C GLN A 89 9.68 12.06 -41.26
N PRO A 90 10.59 11.24 -41.82
CA PRO A 90 11.71 11.79 -42.57
C PRO A 90 11.14 12.41 -43.86
N VAL A 91 11.25 13.72 -43.97
CA VAL A 91 10.98 14.45 -45.22
C VAL A 91 11.94 13.89 -46.27
N ARG A 92 11.41 13.10 -47.22
CA ARG A 92 12.14 12.75 -48.44
C ARG A 92 12.29 14.03 -49.27
N HIS A 93 13.47 14.65 -49.21
CA HIS A 93 13.86 15.61 -50.24
C HIS A 93 14.15 14.84 -51.54
N ARG A 94 13.53 15.33 -52.60
CA ARG A 94 13.58 14.83 -53.97
C ARG A 94 14.94 15.11 -54.61
#